data_AF-A0AAV9TQC5-F1
#
_entry.id   AF-A0AAV9TQC5-F1
#
_cell.length_a   1.000
_cell.length_b   1.000
_cell.length_c   1.000
_cell.angle_alpha   90.00
_cell.angle_beta   90.00
_cell.angle_gamma   90.00
#
_symmetry.space_group_name_H-M   'P 1'
#
loop_
_entity.id
_entity.type
_entity.pdbx_description
1 polymer ?
#
loop_
_entity_poly.entity_id
_entity_poly.type
_entity_poly.pdbx_seq_one_letter_code
_entity_poly.pdbx_strand_id
1 'polypeptide(L)'
;MATSDRRAFSLSRVTQSPLTPNFKVITKPNDILVSGFNFGCGSSREQAATSILAKQIPLVVAGSFGSIFSRNSVNNALLGLEVPRLIERLRATFGSDKVLTRRTRWTLTWDVARSVVQVQEGEGGDCWEEKVGEFPANLQEIVAKGGLTKWIQNEIEKAEA
;
A
#
# COMPACT_ATOMS: atom_id res chain seq x y z
N MET A 1 -18.86 -2.50 26.56
CA MET A 1 -19.51 -2.81 25.27
C MET A 1 -18.57 -2.34 24.17
N ALA A 2 -17.59 -3.19 23.80
CA ALA A 2 -16.52 -2.83 22.88
C ALA A 2 -16.84 -3.41 21.50
N THR A 3 -17.27 -2.57 20.57
CA THR A 3 -17.49 -2.96 19.18
C THR A 3 -16.15 -3.17 18.51
N SER A 4 -15.79 -4.45 18.39
CA SER A 4 -14.77 -5.00 17.51
C SER A 4 -15.13 -4.64 16.06
N ASP A 5 -14.68 -3.49 15.56
CA ASP A 5 -14.78 -3.18 14.14
C ASP A 5 -13.56 -3.74 13.41
N ARG A 6 -13.74 -4.92 12.80
CA ARG A 6 -12.71 -5.74 12.16
C ARG A 6 -12.28 -5.23 10.77
N ARG A 7 -12.47 -3.94 10.47
CA ARG A 7 -12.28 -3.39 9.10
C ARG A 7 -11.25 -2.27 8.98
N ALA A 8 -10.67 -1.81 10.09
CA ALA A 8 -9.59 -0.83 10.07
C ALA A 8 -8.22 -1.52 9.97
N PHE A 9 -7.58 -1.43 8.80
CA PHE A 9 -6.17 -1.82 8.66
C PHE A 9 -5.30 -0.62 9.09
N SER A 10 -4.68 -0.73 10.27
CA SER A 10 -3.67 0.22 10.73
C SER A 10 -2.29 -0.28 10.31
N LEU A 11 -1.64 0.43 9.38
CA LEU A 11 -0.33 0.05 8.84
C LEU A 11 0.64 1.22 9.03
N SER A 12 1.58 1.07 9.94
CA SER A 12 2.45 2.16 10.34
C SER A 12 3.83 2.03 9.69
N ARG A 13 4.13 2.95 8.75
CA ARG A 13 5.45 3.56 8.43
C ARG A 13 5.71 3.57 6.92
N VAL A 14 5.87 4.78 6.40
CA VAL A 14 6.10 5.08 4.99
C VAL A 14 7.59 4.97 4.60
N THR A 15 7.88 4.21 3.54
CA THR A 15 9.23 4.08 2.94
C THR A 15 9.22 4.43 1.45
N GLN A 16 10.24 5.12 0.93
CA GLN A 16 10.29 5.56 -0.48
C GLN A 16 11.11 4.64 -1.41
N SER A 17 10.49 4.06 -2.45
CA SER A 17 11.06 3.32 -3.61
C SER A 17 11.88 2.02 -3.36
N PRO A 18 11.64 0.92 -4.13
CA PRO A 18 12.32 -0.37 -3.98
C PRO A 18 13.67 -0.52 -4.73
N LEU A 19 14.07 0.44 -5.56
CA LEU A 19 15.22 0.30 -6.47
C LEU A 19 16.58 0.64 -5.85
N THR A 20 16.68 0.72 -4.52
CA THR A 20 17.92 1.16 -3.85
C THR A 20 18.58 0.02 -3.07
N PRO A 21 19.92 -0.05 -3.05
CA PRO A 21 20.64 -1.10 -2.31
C PRO A 21 20.29 -1.11 -0.82
N ASN A 22 19.92 0.05 -0.25
CA ASN A 22 19.53 0.17 1.15
C ASN A 22 18.06 -0.18 1.43
N PHE A 23 17.23 -0.40 0.41
CA PHE A 23 15.82 -0.77 0.59
C PHE A 23 15.68 -2.02 1.46
N LYS A 24 16.53 -3.03 1.23
CA LYS A 24 16.53 -4.28 2.01
C LYS A 24 16.73 -4.06 3.52
N VAL A 25 17.48 -3.03 3.90
CA VAL A 25 17.88 -2.73 5.28
C VAL A 25 16.88 -1.80 5.96
N ILE A 26 16.26 -0.90 5.19
CA ILE A 26 15.37 0.15 5.72
C ILE A 26 13.95 -0.36 5.95
N THR A 27 13.46 -1.27 5.09
CA THR A 27 12.09 -1.80 5.19
C THR A 27 11.96 -2.88 6.25
N LYS A 28 10.86 -2.85 6.99
CA LYS A 28 10.44 -3.90 7.92
C LYS A 28 9.12 -4.50 7.46
N PRO A 29 8.81 -5.74 7.87
CA PRO A 29 7.47 -6.30 7.72
C PRO A 29 6.39 -5.34 8.23
N ASN A 30 5.26 -5.29 7.53
CA ASN A 30 4.11 -4.43 7.80
C ASN A 30 4.34 -2.92 7.59
N ASP A 31 5.46 -2.51 6.99
CA ASP A 31 5.63 -1.13 6.51
C ASP A 31 4.73 -0.87 5.30
N ILE A 32 4.43 0.42 5.05
CA ILE A 32 3.79 0.89 3.82
C ILE A 32 4.87 1.39 2.87
N LEU A 33 4.87 0.89 1.64
CA LEU A 33 5.69 1.46 0.58
C LEU A 33 4.98 2.67 -0.01
N VAL A 34 5.62 3.83 -0.02
CA VAL A 34 5.10 5.01 -0.70
C VAL A 34 6.01 5.37 -1.87
N SER A 35 5.42 5.74 -3.00
CA SER A 35 6.18 6.10 -4.19
C SER A 35 5.61 7.34 -4.85
N GLY A 36 6.37 7.89 -5.80
CA GLY A 36 5.95 9.05 -6.58
C GLY A 36 4.79 8.74 -7.54
N PHE A 37 4.66 9.61 -8.53
CA PHE A 37 3.72 9.41 -9.63
C PHE A 37 4.23 8.34 -10.60
N ASN A 38 3.29 7.66 -11.26
CA ASN A 38 3.53 6.67 -12.30
C ASN A 38 4.35 5.45 -11.81
N PHE A 39 4.04 4.95 -10.62
CA PHE A 39 4.69 3.79 -10.04
C PHE A 39 4.41 2.53 -10.88
N GLY A 40 5.47 1.75 -11.16
CA GLY A 40 5.34 0.52 -11.92
C GLY A 40 5.16 0.70 -13.44
N CYS A 41 5.51 1.87 -13.99
CA CYS A 41 5.47 2.15 -15.44
C CYS A 41 6.44 1.28 -16.30
N GLY A 42 7.38 0.57 -15.68
CA GLY A 42 8.42 -0.22 -16.37
C GLY A 42 7.96 -1.58 -16.92
N SER A 43 8.88 -2.30 -17.57
CA SER A 43 8.67 -3.63 -18.17
C SER A 43 8.84 -4.80 -17.18
N SER A 44 9.58 -4.62 -16.08
CA SER A 44 9.78 -5.65 -15.04
C SER A 44 8.61 -5.67 -14.04
N ARG A 45 7.49 -6.27 -14.47
CA ARG A 45 6.13 -5.99 -13.95
C ARG A 45 5.58 -6.98 -12.91
N GLU A 46 6.01 -8.24 -12.91
CA GLU A 46 5.56 -9.25 -11.93
C GLU A 46 6.54 -9.36 -10.76
N GLN A 47 7.83 -9.41 -11.05
CA GLN A 47 8.86 -9.47 -10.02
C GLN A 47 8.80 -8.28 -9.06
N ALA A 48 8.33 -7.10 -9.51
CA ALA A 48 8.13 -5.94 -8.65
C ALA A 48 7.07 -6.21 -7.56
N ALA A 49 5.89 -6.72 -7.93
CA ALA A 49 4.83 -7.02 -6.98
C ALA A 49 5.24 -8.16 -6.03
N THR A 50 5.80 -9.24 -6.58
CA THR A 50 6.27 -10.40 -5.78
C THR A 50 7.39 -10.01 -4.81
N SER A 51 8.31 -9.12 -5.20
CA SER A 51 9.40 -8.66 -4.32
C SER A 51 8.89 -7.81 -3.15
N ILE A 52 7.85 -7.00 -3.37
CA ILE A 52 7.20 -6.22 -2.31
C ILE A 52 6.48 -7.16 -1.33
N LEU A 53 5.74 -8.15 -1.84
CA LEU A 53 5.07 -9.16 -1.02
C LEU A 53 6.06 -10.04 -0.25
N ALA A 54 7.19 -10.42 -0.85
CA ALA A 54 8.26 -11.16 -0.18
C ALA A 54 8.88 -10.38 0.99
N LYS A 55 8.74 -9.05 0.98
CA LYS A 55 9.13 -8.17 2.10
C LYS A 55 8.04 -7.99 3.15
N GLN A 56 6.90 -8.67 3.01
CA GLN A 56 5.73 -8.56 3.90
C GLN A 56 5.23 -7.12 3.98
N ILE A 57 5.27 -6.39 2.86
CA ILE A 57 4.69 -5.06 2.73
C ILE A 57 3.25 -5.25 2.21
N PRO A 58 2.23 -4.96 3.02
CA PRO A 58 0.84 -5.23 2.66
C PRO A 58 0.22 -4.16 1.75
N LEU A 59 0.80 -2.95 1.69
CA LEU A 59 0.21 -1.81 0.99
C LEU A 59 1.29 -0.97 0.29
N VAL A 60 1.01 -0.62 -0.96
CA VAL A 60 1.73 0.39 -1.73
C VAL A 60 0.83 1.61 -1.91
N VAL A 61 1.34 2.80 -1.60
CA VAL A 61 0.67 4.07 -1.87
C VAL A 61 1.49 4.84 -2.91
N ALA A 62 0.85 5.39 -3.93
CA ALA A 62 1.52 6.15 -4.98
C ALA A 62 0.73 7.40 -5.34
N GLY A 63 1.36 8.32 -6.08
CA GLY A 63 0.64 9.45 -6.67
C GLY A 63 -0.19 9.01 -7.87
N SER A 64 0.27 7.98 -8.57
CA SER A 64 -0.48 7.24 -9.59
C SER A 64 0.23 5.93 -9.89
N PHE A 65 -0.51 4.93 -10.36
CA PHE A 65 0.04 3.66 -10.84
C PHE A 65 0.05 3.58 -12.37
N GLY A 66 1.07 2.92 -12.91
CA GLY A 66 1.05 2.48 -14.30
C GLY A 66 -0.07 1.46 -14.51
N SER A 67 -0.80 1.58 -15.62
CA SER A 67 -1.97 0.74 -15.95
C SER A 67 -1.69 -0.77 -15.88
N ILE A 68 -0.46 -1.17 -16.17
CA ILE A 68 -0.03 -2.58 -16.17
C ILE A 68 0.31 -3.06 -14.77
N PHE A 69 0.93 -2.22 -13.96
CA PHE A 69 1.21 -2.54 -12.56
C PHE A 69 -0.08 -2.69 -11.75
N SER A 70 -1.08 -1.83 -11.98
CA SER A 70 -2.38 -1.92 -11.31
C SER A 70 -3.02 -3.29 -11.51
N ARG A 71 -3.06 -3.81 -12.75
CA ARG A 71 -3.58 -5.16 -13.04
C ARG A 71 -2.77 -6.27 -12.35
N ASN A 72 -1.44 -6.19 -12.39
CA ASN A 72 -0.58 -7.18 -11.77
C ASN A 72 -0.66 -7.18 -10.24
N SER A 73 -0.83 -6.02 -9.62
CA SER A 73 -0.98 -5.88 -8.18
C SER A 73 -2.21 -6.63 -7.68
N VAL A 74 -3.33 -6.52 -8.39
CA VAL A 74 -4.57 -7.28 -8.11
C VAL A 74 -4.33 -8.79 -8.25
N ASN A 75 -3.69 -9.23 -9.34
CA ASN A 75 -3.41 -10.65 -9.56
C ASN A 75 -2.54 -11.26 -8.45
N ASN A 76 -1.61 -10.48 -7.90
CA ASN A 76 -0.72 -10.91 -6.81
C ASN A 76 -1.28 -10.60 -5.40
N ALA A 77 -2.48 -10.02 -5.30
CA ALA A 77 -3.07 -9.51 -4.05
C ALA A 77 -2.19 -8.50 -3.29
N LEU A 78 -1.41 -7.69 -4.02
CA LEU A 78 -0.74 -6.52 -3.49
C LEU A 78 -1.70 -5.32 -3.54
N LEU A 79 -1.99 -4.72 -2.39
CA LEU A 79 -2.82 -3.52 -2.33
C LEU A 79 -2.08 -2.31 -2.90
N GLY A 80 -2.75 -1.59 -3.79
CA GLY A 80 -2.33 -0.30 -4.31
C GLY A 80 -3.36 0.77 -3.97
N LEU A 81 -2.90 1.92 -3.47
CA LEU A 81 -3.75 3.08 -3.19
C LEU A 81 -3.15 4.36 -3.77
N GLU A 82 -3.96 5.13 -4.49
CA GLU A 82 -3.53 6.42 -5.04
C GLU A 82 -3.88 7.54 -4.06
N VAL A 83 -2.85 8.28 -3.61
CA VAL A 83 -3.00 9.45 -2.72
C VAL A 83 -2.05 10.55 -3.19
N PRO A 84 -2.38 11.29 -4.26
CA PRO A 84 -1.53 12.35 -4.81
C PRO A 84 -1.08 13.38 -3.77
N ARG A 85 -2.01 13.80 -2.88
CA ARG A 85 -1.74 14.76 -1.81
C ARG A 85 -0.62 14.31 -0.87
N LEU A 86 -0.58 13.02 -0.53
CA LEU A 86 0.49 12.47 0.30
C LEU A 86 1.85 12.65 -0.36
N ILE A 87 1.91 12.43 -1.69
CA ILE A 87 3.16 12.54 -2.45
C ILE A 87 3.63 13.98 -2.53
N GLU A 88 2.70 14.92 -2.74
CA GLU A 88 2.99 16.35 -2.74
C GLU A 88 3.52 16.81 -1.39
N ARG A 89 2.90 16.39 -0.29
CA ARG A 89 3.37 16.69 1.09
C ARG A 89 4.76 16.09 1.33
N LEU A 90 4.99 14.84 0.97
CA LEU A 90 6.30 14.20 1.10
C LEU A 90 7.39 14.92 0.28
N ARG A 91 7.06 15.38 -0.93
CA ARG A 91 7.98 16.18 -1.76
C ARG A 91 8.25 17.55 -1.16
N ALA A 92 7.25 18.22 -0.60
CA ALA A 92 7.44 19.50 0.07
C ALA A 92 8.34 19.36 1.31
N THR A 93 8.17 18.29 2.09
CA THR A 93 8.93 18.06 3.33
C THR A 93 10.35 17.53 3.07
N PHE A 94 10.55 16.70 2.05
CA PHE A 94 11.81 15.96 1.84
C PHE A 94 12.48 16.16 0.47
N GLY A 95 11.90 16.98 -0.41
CA GLY A 95 12.31 17.06 -1.82
C GLY A 95 13.67 17.70 -2.10
N SER A 96 14.26 18.39 -1.12
CA SER A 96 15.60 19.00 -1.25
C SER A 96 16.75 18.01 -1.07
N ASP A 97 16.48 16.82 -0.52
CA ASP A 97 17.50 15.82 -0.22
C ASP A 97 17.74 14.88 -1.41
N LYS A 98 19.01 14.55 -1.67
CA LYS A 98 19.41 13.55 -2.68
C LYS A 98 19.23 12.09 -2.22
N VAL A 99 18.48 11.86 -1.14
CA VAL A 99 18.26 10.52 -0.59
C VAL A 99 17.13 9.82 -1.33
N LEU A 100 17.47 8.74 -2.03
CA LEU A 100 16.53 7.98 -2.87
C LEU A 100 15.46 7.19 -2.08
N THR A 101 15.83 6.70 -0.89
CA THR A 101 14.96 5.92 -0.01
C THR A 101 15.15 6.36 1.43
N ARG A 102 14.04 6.77 2.07
CA ARG A 102 14.01 7.12 3.49
C ARG A 102 12.82 6.48 4.18
N ARG A 103 12.95 6.31 5.49
CA ARG A 103 11.84 5.98 6.37
C ARG A 103 11.35 7.27 7.02
N THR A 104 10.16 7.73 6.64
CA THR A 104 9.68 9.08 7.03
C THR A 104 9.14 9.13 8.45
N ARG A 105 8.86 7.96 9.05
CA ARG A 105 8.12 7.78 10.31
C ARG A 105 6.67 8.28 10.27
N TRP A 106 6.17 8.67 9.10
CA TRP A 106 4.76 9.00 8.93
C TRP A 106 3.93 7.72 9.00
N THR A 107 2.72 7.83 9.53
CA THR A 107 1.77 6.71 9.59
C THR A 107 0.57 7.02 8.71
N LEU A 108 0.06 5.99 8.06
CA LEU A 108 -1.15 6.06 7.26
C LEU A 108 -2.09 4.96 7.73
N THR A 109 -3.31 5.36 8.07
CA THR A 109 -4.38 4.45 8.43
C THR A 109 -5.41 4.52 7.32
N TRP A 110 -5.81 3.36 6.80
CA TRP A 110 -6.83 3.29 5.76
C TRP A 110 -8.09 2.67 6.32
N ASP A 111 -9.13 3.50 6.45
CA ASP A 111 -10.49 3.04 6.70
C ASP A 111 -11.13 2.65 5.35
N VAL A 112 -11.06 1.35 5.07
CA VAL A 112 -11.59 0.76 3.84
C VAL A 112 -13.11 0.90 3.75
N ALA A 113 -13.81 0.78 4.89
CA ALA A 113 -15.27 0.85 4.93
C ALA A 113 -15.77 2.27 4.61
N ARG A 114 -15.07 3.29 5.07
CA ARG A 114 -15.38 4.70 4.80
C ARG A 114 -14.69 5.24 3.56
N SER A 115 -13.78 4.47 2.96
CA SER A 115 -12.90 4.92 1.87
C SER A 115 -12.14 6.21 2.22
N VAL A 116 -11.62 6.27 3.44
CA VAL A 116 -10.89 7.43 3.98
C VAL A 116 -9.50 6.99 4.42
N VAL A 117 -8.49 7.75 4.03
CA VAL A 117 -7.16 7.65 4.62
C VAL A 117 -6.96 8.74 5.64
N GLN A 118 -6.26 8.40 6.72
CA GLN A 118 -5.77 9.32 7.72
C GLN A 118 -4.25 9.24 7.74
N VAL A 119 -3.59 10.38 7.63
CA VAL A 119 -2.13 10.49 7.60
C VAL A 119 -1.66 11.34 8.77
N GLN A 120 -0.70 10.83 9.51
CA GLN A 120 0.01 11.55 10.57
C GLN A 120 1.46 11.76 10.15
N GLU A 121 1.86 13.03 10.08
CA GLU A 121 3.18 13.44 9.59
C GLU A 121 4.25 13.38 10.67
N GLY A 122 4.74 12.18 10.96
CA GLY A 122 5.78 11.98 11.97
C GLY A 122 5.32 12.32 13.39
N GLU A 123 6.27 12.39 14.33
CA GLU A 123 5.99 12.70 15.73
C GLU A 123 5.74 14.21 15.89
N GLY A 124 4.47 14.60 16.05
CA GLY A 124 4.05 15.98 16.30
C GLY A 124 3.77 16.84 15.06
N GLY A 125 3.81 16.26 13.85
CA GLY A 125 3.38 16.97 12.64
C GLY A 125 1.87 16.97 12.41
N ASP A 126 1.46 17.52 11.28
CA ASP A 126 0.05 17.64 10.91
C ASP A 126 -0.63 16.27 10.79
N CYS A 127 -1.90 16.21 11.19
CA CYS A 127 -2.79 15.09 10.91
C CYS A 127 -3.85 15.55 9.93
N TRP A 128 -4.08 14.77 8.88
CA TRP A 128 -5.10 15.07 7.89
C TRP A 128 -5.75 13.81 7.37
N GLU A 129 -6.97 13.98 6.88
CA GLU A 129 -7.72 12.92 6.25
C GLU A 129 -8.14 13.30 4.83
N GLU A 130 -8.33 12.28 4.00
CA GLU A 130 -8.76 12.43 2.62
C GLU A 130 -9.61 11.24 2.21
N LYS A 131 -10.66 11.52 1.44
CA LYS A 131 -11.44 10.47 0.79
C LYS A 131 -10.67 9.94 -0.41
N VAL A 132 -10.47 8.64 -0.45
CA VAL A 132 -9.77 7.93 -1.53
C VAL A 132 -10.73 7.11 -2.37
N GLY A 133 -10.24 6.55 -3.47
CA GLY A 133 -11.01 5.62 -4.29
C GLY A 133 -11.56 4.46 -3.47
N GLU A 134 -12.79 4.05 -3.79
CA GLU A 134 -13.42 2.90 -3.14
C GLU A 134 -12.59 1.65 -3.39
N PHE A 135 -12.46 0.82 -2.35
CA PHE A 135 -11.83 -0.49 -2.50
C PHE A 135 -12.91 -1.55 -2.73
N PRO A 136 -13.00 -2.13 -3.94
CA PRO A 136 -14.03 -3.09 -4.29
C PRO A 136 -14.12 -4.25 -3.29
N ALA A 137 -15.34 -4.65 -2.91
CA ALA A 137 -15.56 -5.68 -1.90
C ALA A 137 -14.93 -7.05 -2.28
N ASN A 138 -14.92 -7.40 -3.56
CA ASN A 138 -14.24 -8.60 -4.05
C ASN A 138 -12.73 -8.56 -3.80
N LEU A 139 -12.08 -7.38 -3.90
CA LEU A 139 -10.67 -7.23 -3.58
C LEU A 139 -10.40 -7.27 -2.07
N GLN A 140 -11.35 -6.81 -1.24
CA GLN A 140 -11.28 -6.96 0.23
C GLN A 140 -11.21 -8.43 0.64
N GLU A 141 -12.04 -9.27 0.02
CA GLU A 141 -12.05 -10.70 0.29
C GLU A 141 -10.77 -11.40 -0.18
N ILE A 142 -10.29 -11.04 -1.37
CA ILE A 142 -9.04 -11.58 -1.93
C ILE A 142 -7.86 -11.31 -0.99
N VAL A 143 -7.78 -10.10 -0.44
CA VAL A 143 -6.71 -9.73 0.49
C VAL A 143 -6.90 -10.40 1.85
N ALA A 144 -8.14 -10.47 2.36
CA ALA A 144 -8.44 -11.17 3.61
C ALA A 144 -8.11 -12.68 3.54
N LYS A 145 -8.24 -13.28 2.35
CA LYS A 145 -7.86 -14.67 2.08
C LYS A 145 -6.37 -14.84 1.73
N GLY A 146 -5.61 -13.75 1.69
CA GLY A 146 -4.17 -13.75 1.49
C GLY A 146 -3.73 -14.09 0.06
N GLY A 147 -4.54 -13.72 -0.94
CA GLY A 147 -4.21 -13.97 -2.34
C GLY A 147 -5.41 -14.28 -3.22
N LEU A 148 -5.36 -13.88 -4.50
CA LEU A 148 -6.37 -14.26 -5.50
C LEU A 148 -6.42 -15.78 -5.67
N THR A 149 -5.27 -16.44 -5.74
CA THR A 149 -5.19 -17.91 -5.83
C THR A 149 -5.83 -18.60 -4.63
N LYS A 150 -5.61 -18.09 -3.41
CA LYS A 150 -6.21 -18.65 -2.20
C LYS A 150 -7.71 -18.39 -2.12
N TRP A 151 -8.15 -17.23 -2.63
CA TRP A 151 -9.57 -16.92 -2.76
C TRP A 151 -10.25 -17.86 -3.76
N ILE A 152 -9.68 -18.09 -4.95
CA ILE A 152 -10.20 -19.04 -5.94
C ILE A 152 -10.27 -20.47 -5.36
N GLN A 153 -9.22 -20.93 -4.67
CA GLN A 153 -9.23 -22.24 -4.01
C GLN A 153 -10.40 -22.36 -3.01
N ASN A 154 -10.61 -21.34 -2.17
CA ASN A 154 -11.71 -21.30 -1.20
C ASN A 154 -13.10 -21.26 -1.87
N GLU A 155 -13.24 -20.56 -3.00
CA GLU A 155 -14.52 -20.46 -3.71
C GLU A 155 -14.87 -21.76 -4.45
N ILE A 156 -13.88 -22.48 -4.99
CA ILE A 156 -14.07 -23.83 -5.56
C ILE A 156 -14.49 -24.81 -4.45
N GLU A 157 -13.82 -24.79 -3.29
CA GLU A 157 -14.17 -25.64 -2.14
C GLU A 157 -15.60 -25.39 -1.62
N LYS A 158 -16.09 -24.14 -1.69
CA LYS A 158 -17.49 -23.81 -1.36
C LYS A 158 -18.48 -24.29 -2.41
N ALA A 159 -18.12 -24.30 -3.68
CA ALA A 159 -19.00 -24.72 -4.77
C ALA A 159 -19.13 -26.26 -4.86
N GLU A 160 -18.18 -26.99 -4.28
CA GLU A 160 -18.16 -28.45 -4.20
C GLU A 160 -18.77 -29.01 -2.89
N ALA A 161 -19.15 -28.14 -1.95
CA ALA A 161 -19.78 -28.46 -0.66
C ALA A 161 -21.30 -28.26 -0.67
#